data_AF-A0A6B3EMA2-F1
#
_entry.id   AF-A0A6B3EMA2-F1
#
_cell.length_a   1.000
_cell.length_b   1.000
_cell.length_c   1.000
_cell.angle_alpha   90.00
_cell.angle_beta   90.00
_cell.angle_gamma   90.00
#
_symmetry.space_group_name_H-M   'P 1'
#
loop_
_entity.id
_entity.type
_entity.pdbx_description
1 polymer ?
#
loop_
_entity_poly.entity_id
_entity_poly.type
_entity_poly.pdbx_seq_one_letter_code
_entity_poly.pdbx_strand_id
1 'polypeptide(L)'
;GATREWAEAAPEGTGRDWKSWWYEADDVRYTEFMGKDNVPFHSVMFPATQIGTREPWKRVDFLKSFNWLNYYGGKFSTSQHRGVFTHDALELLPADYWRYFMMANAPESDDSSFTWEHFQATVNKDLADTLGNFVNRVLS
;
A
#
# COMPACT_ATOMS: atom_id res chain seq x y z
N GLY A 1 17.68 -4.03 -7.81
CA GLY A 1 16.43 -3.26 -7.98
C GLY A 1 15.35 -4.26 -8.32
N ALA A 2 14.20 -4.22 -7.64
CA ALA A 2 13.24 -5.33 -7.59
C ALA A 2 12.81 -5.89 -8.97
N THR A 3 12.54 -5.03 -9.95
CA THR A 3 12.16 -5.45 -11.31
C THR A 3 13.31 -6.12 -12.07
N ARG A 4 14.54 -5.65 -11.86
CA ARG A 4 15.74 -6.28 -12.41
C ARG A 4 15.99 -7.65 -11.78
N GLU A 5 15.88 -7.76 -10.46
CA GLU A 5 16.00 -9.05 -9.75
C GLU A 5 14.92 -10.05 -10.18
N TRP A 6 13.68 -9.59 -10.40
CA TRP A 6 12.59 -10.41 -10.94
C TRP A 6 12.87 -10.93 -12.36
N ALA A 7 13.49 -10.12 -13.21
CA ALA A 7 13.90 -10.50 -14.55
C ALA A 7 15.10 -11.48 -14.52
N GLU A 8 16.08 -11.23 -13.65
CA GLU A 8 17.28 -12.08 -13.49
C GLU A 8 16.96 -13.44 -12.85
N ALA A 9 15.95 -13.52 -11.97
CA ALA A 9 15.50 -14.77 -11.35
C ALA A 9 14.66 -15.67 -12.28
N ALA A 10 14.45 -15.27 -13.53
CA ALA A 10 13.58 -15.98 -14.46
C ALA A 10 14.26 -17.21 -15.06
N PRO A 11 13.56 -18.36 -15.17
CA PRO A 11 14.06 -19.49 -15.96
C PRO A 11 14.40 -19.07 -17.40
N GLU A 12 15.43 -19.68 -17.97
CA GLU A 12 15.86 -19.41 -19.33
C GLU A 12 14.71 -19.64 -20.33
N GLY A 13 14.52 -18.72 -21.27
CA GLY A 13 13.43 -18.78 -22.26
C GLY A 13 12.08 -18.19 -21.81
N THR A 14 11.97 -17.66 -20.60
CA THR A 14 10.71 -17.02 -20.12
C THR A 14 10.50 -15.59 -20.62
N GLY A 15 11.51 -14.96 -21.23
CA GLY A 15 11.40 -13.65 -21.87
C GLY A 15 11.13 -12.49 -20.92
N ARG A 16 11.41 -12.63 -19.61
CA ARG A 16 11.29 -11.51 -18.67
C ARG A 16 12.38 -10.48 -18.93
N ASP A 17 11.95 -9.29 -19.30
CA ASP A 17 12.83 -8.12 -19.40
C ASP A 17 12.32 -7.07 -18.43
N TRP A 18 13.21 -6.56 -17.59
CA TRP A 18 12.84 -5.45 -16.72
C TRP A 18 12.72 -4.16 -17.53
N LYS A 19 13.51 -3.98 -18.60
CA LYS A 19 13.51 -2.74 -19.39
C LYS A 19 12.18 -2.48 -20.07
N SER A 20 11.44 -3.51 -20.47
CA SER A 20 10.09 -3.36 -21.04
C SER A 20 9.10 -2.64 -20.12
N TRP A 21 9.40 -2.54 -18.81
CA TRP A 21 8.61 -1.77 -17.85
C TRP A 21 9.06 -0.31 -17.68
N TRP A 22 10.31 0.00 -18.05
CA TRP A 22 10.97 1.24 -17.61
C TRP A 22 11.60 2.05 -18.74
N TYR A 23 11.88 1.47 -19.89
CA TYR A 23 12.65 2.11 -20.97
C TYR A 23 11.86 1.99 -22.28
N GLU A 24 11.51 3.12 -22.90
CA GLU A 24 10.62 3.20 -24.08
C GLU A 24 9.25 2.52 -23.84
N ALA A 25 8.77 2.54 -22.60
CA ALA A 25 7.58 1.80 -22.16
C ALA A 25 6.31 2.65 -22.15
N ASP A 26 5.95 3.24 -23.30
CA ASP A 26 4.77 4.11 -23.43
C ASP A 26 3.43 3.37 -23.27
N ASP A 27 3.42 2.05 -23.49
CA ASP A 27 2.28 1.16 -23.30
C ASP A 27 2.05 0.75 -21.83
N VAL A 28 3.03 1.03 -20.96
CA VAL A 28 2.93 0.76 -19.52
C VAL A 28 2.16 1.87 -18.83
N ARG A 29 1.24 1.50 -17.93
CA ARG A 29 0.66 2.44 -16.97
C ARG A 29 1.38 2.33 -15.63
N TYR A 30 2.24 3.30 -15.34
CA TYR A 30 3.03 3.36 -14.13
C TYR A 30 2.30 4.13 -13.02
N THR A 31 2.02 3.42 -11.92
CA THR A 31 1.38 3.98 -10.72
C THR A 31 2.29 3.87 -9.50
N GLU A 32 2.44 4.96 -8.75
CA GLU A 32 3.20 4.99 -7.50
C GLU A 32 2.25 5.18 -6.31
N PHE A 33 2.40 4.33 -5.28
CA PHE A 33 1.69 4.45 -3.99
C PHE A 33 2.67 4.83 -2.90
N MET A 34 2.38 5.87 -2.12
CA MET A 34 3.31 6.38 -1.10
C MET A 34 2.63 7.14 0.04
N GLY A 35 3.40 7.46 1.09
CA GLY A 35 3.01 8.48 2.08
C GLY A 35 3.14 9.89 1.52
N LYS A 36 2.36 10.84 2.04
CA LYS A 36 2.34 12.23 1.57
C LYS A 36 3.69 12.96 1.64
N ASP A 37 4.58 12.51 2.51
CA ASP A 37 5.95 13.02 2.66
C ASP A 37 6.84 12.76 1.44
N ASN A 38 6.58 11.70 0.67
CA ASN A 38 7.35 11.34 -0.51
C ASN A 38 6.88 12.04 -1.79
N VAL A 39 5.72 12.70 -1.77
CA VAL A 39 5.11 13.31 -2.97
C VAL A 39 6.06 14.31 -3.66
N PRO A 40 6.75 15.24 -2.97
CA PRO A 40 7.64 16.19 -3.64
C PRO A 40 8.81 15.52 -4.36
N PHE A 41 9.34 14.43 -3.79
CA PHE A 41 10.43 13.69 -4.40
C PHE A 41 9.97 13.02 -5.70
N HIS A 42 8.82 12.35 -5.67
CA HIS A 42 8.29 11.56 -6.79
C HIS A 42 7.59 12.37 -7.88
N SER A 43 7.07 13.56 -7.55
CA SER A 43 6.45 14.45 -8.53
C SER A 43 7.42 15.44 -9.18
N VAL A 44 8.56 15.75 -8.53
CA VAL A 44 9.50 16.77 -9.02
C VAL A 44 10.91 16.21 -9.16
N MET A 45 11.55 15.80 -8.07
CA MET A 45 12.99 15.50 -8.05
C MET A 45 13.35 14.30 -8.92
N PHE A 46 12.60 13.20 -8.77
CA PHE A 46 12.84 11.98 -9.53
C PHE A 46 12.49 12.14 -11.02
N PRO A 47 11.35 12.72 -11.43
CA PRO A 47 11.10 13.06 -12.83
C PRO A 47 12.14 14.01 -13.42
N ALA A 48 12.61 15.02 -12.68
CA ALA A 48 13.66 15.94 -13.13
C ALA A 48 14.98 15.20 -13.40
N THR A 49 15.34 14.24 -12.53
CA THR A 49 16.53 13.41 -12.70
C THR A 49 16.42 12.56 -13.96
N GLN A 50 15.27 11.91 -14.19
CA GLN A 50 15.02 11.11 -15.40
C GLN A 50 15.13 11.97 -16.66
N ILE A 51 14.49 13.15 -16.69
CA ILE A 51 14.60 14.10 -17.81
C ILE A 51 16.05 14.52 -18.03
N GLY A 52 16.81 14.74 -16.95
CA GLY A 52 18.22 15.12 -16.99
C GLY A 52 19.12 14.08 -17.67
N THR A 53 18.76 12.79 -17.62
CA THR A 53 19.52 11.74 -18.33
C THR A 53 19.36 11.79 -19.85
N ARG A 54 18.29 12.41 -20.36
CA ARG A 54 17.87 12.39 -21.78
C ARG A 54 17.61 11.00 -22.36
N GLU A 55 17.41 10.02 -21.49
CA GLU A 55 17.02 8.65 -21.84
C GLU A 55 15.48 8.53 -21.78
N PRO A 56 14.87 7.62 -22.57
CA PRO A 56 13.43 7.41 -22.64
C PRO A 56 12.89 6.60 -21.45
N TRP A 57 13.17 7.04 -20.21
CA TRP A 57 12.64 6.41 -19.02
C TRP A 57 11.13 6.64 -18.87
N LYS A 58 10.41 5.59 -18.46
CA LYS A 58 8.99 5.67 -18.10
C LYS A 58 8.81 6.50 -16.85
N ARG A 59 8.11 7.62 -17.00
CA ARG A 59 7.69 8.49 -15.91
C ARG A 59 6.34 8.05 -15.35
N VAL A 60 6.06 8.47 -14.11
CA VAL A 60 4.82 8.15 -13.39
C VAL A 60 3.60 8.73 -14.13
N ASP A 61 2.56 7.92 -14.31
CA ASP A 61 1.28 8.35 -14.88
C ASP A 61 0.26 8.71 -13.78
N PHE A 62 0.31 8.00 -12.65
CA PHE A 62 -0.57 8.25 -11.52
C PHE A 62 0.18 8.12 -10.19
N LEU A 63 0.11 9.15 -9.36
CA LEU A 63 0.68 9.16 -8.02
C LEU A 63 -0.47 9.16 -7.01
N LYS A 64 -0.59 8.08 -6.23
CA LYS A 64 -1.53 7.97 -5.12
C LYS A 64 -0.78 8.10 -3.80
N SER A 65 -1.00 9.20 -3.10
CA SER A 65 -0.50 9.39 -1.74
C SER A 65 -1.58 9.13 -0.69
N PHE A 66 -1.15 8.68 0.47
CA PHE A 66 -1.98 8.59 1.67
C PHE A 66 -1.50 9.58 2.74
N ASN A 67 -2.46 10.09 3.51
CA ASN A 67 -2.20 10.84 4.73
C ASN A 67 -1.70 9.94 5.86
N TRP A 68 -1.39 10.52 7.03
CA TRP A 68 -0.85 9.74 8.13
C TRP A 68 -1.93 8.87 8.76
N LEU A 69 -1.59 7.60 8.99
CA LEU A 69 -2.28 6.78 9.98
C LEU A 69 -1.56 6.98 11.32
N ASN A 70 -2.28 7.54 12.29
CA ASN A 70 -1.83 7.70 13.67
C ASN A 70 -2.33 6.54 14.55
N TYR A 71 -1.79 6.41 15.75
CA TYR A 71 -2.22 5.46 16.78
C TYR A 71 -2.69 6.26 18.00
N TYR A 72 -3.96 6.17 18.37
CA TYR A 72 -4.58 6.97 19.44
C TYR A 72 -4.20 8.46 19.36
N GLY A 73 -4.35 9.07 18.18
CA GLY A 73 -4.07 10.49 17.90
C GLY A 73 -2.59 10.89 17.88
N GLY A 74 -1.67 9.96 18.13
CA GLY A 74 -0.23 10.20 18.13
C GLY A 74 0.50 9.35 17.10
N LYS A 75 1.74 9.71 16.77
CA LYS A 75 2.56 8.92 15.84
C LYS A 75 2.88 7.54 16.41
N PHE A 76 3.07 6.57 15.52
CA PHE A 76 3.67 5.28 15.86
C PHE A 76 5.11 5.51 16.36
N SER A 77 5.56 4.70 17.32
CA SER A 77 6.92 4.77 17.85
C SER A 77 7.43 3.40 18.26
N THR A 78 8.44 2.91 17.56
CA THR A 78 9.08 1.62 17.88
C THR A 78 9.80 1.67 19.22
N SER A 79 10.53 2.75 19.53
CA SER A 79 11.27 2.88 20.79
C SER A 79 10.35 2.96 22.02
N GLN A 80 9.17 3.57 21.87
CA GLN A 80 8.18 3.68 22.93
C GLN A 80 7.16 2.54 22.93
N HIS A 81 7.34 1.52 22.07
CA HIS A 81 6.40 0.41 21.90
C HIS A 81 4.95 0.89 21.70
N ARG A 82 4.80 1.99 20.94
CA ARG A 82 3.52 2.64 20.68
C ARG A 82 3.04 2.30 19.27
N GLY A 83 2.04 1.43 19.22
CA GLY A 83 1.37 1.01 17.98
C GLY A 83 1.39 -0.50 17.81
N VAL A 84 0.73 -0.95 16.76
CA VAL A 84 0.77 -2.35 16.32
C VAL A 84 1.66 -2.42 15.09
N PHE A 85 2.72 -3.23 15.17
CA PHE A 85 3.64 -3.43 14.05
C PHE A 85 3.32 -4.75 13.35
N THR A 86 3.69 -4.87 12.06
CA THR A 86 3.24 -5.98 11.20
C THR A 86 3.58 -7.36 11.74
N HIS A 87 4.72 -7.53 12.42
CA HIS A 87 5.11 -8.82 13.01
C HIS A 87 4.20 -9.22 14.18
N ASP A 88 3.87 -8.27 15.05
CA ASP A 88 2.95 -8.50 16.18
C ASP A 88 1.50 -8.67 15.71
N ALA A 89 1.09 -7.94 14.67
CA ALA A 89 -0.30 -7.91 14.20
C ALA A 89 -0.84 -9.30 13.87
N LEU A 90 -0.03 -10.12 13.19
CA LEU A 90 -0.42 -11.46 12.74
C LEU A 90 -0.38 -12.50 13.85
N GLU A 91 0.32 -12.22 14.96
CA GLU A 91 0.24 -13.04 16.18
C GLU A 91 -1.07 -12.77 16.94
N LEU A 92 -1.61 -11.56 16.84
CA LEU A 92 -2.84 -11.15 17.51
C LEU A 92 -4.10 -11.63 16.78
N LEU A 93 -4.17 -11.42 15.47
CA LEU A 93 -5.39 -11.65 14.68
C LEU A 93 -5.08 -12.04 13.23
N PRO A 94 -5.98 -12.79 12.55
CA PRO A 94 -5.86 -13.09 11.13
C PRO A 94 -5.70 -11.84 10.25
N ALA A 95 -4.92 -11.98 9.17
CA ALA A 95 -4.59 -10.90 8.25
C ALA A 95 -5.82 -10.17 7.68
N ASP A 96 -6.93 -10.87 7.45
CA ASP A 96 -8.12 -10.31 6.81
C ASP A 96 -8.80 -9.21 7.63
N TYR A 97 -8.79 -9.31 8.96
CA TYR A 97 -9.34 -8.25 9.82
C TYR A 97 -8.53 -6.96 9.71
N TRP A 98 -7.20 -7.08 9.69
CA TRP A 98 -6.30 -5.95 9.49
C TRP A 98 -6.48 -5.33 8.11
N ARG A 99 -6.47 -6.16 7.05
CA ARG A 99 -6.66 -5.70 5.67
C ARG A 99 -7.99 -4.98 5.52
N TYR A 100 -9.08 -5.57 6.02
CA TYR A 100 -10.41 -4.96 5.94
C TYR A 100 -10.43 -3.60 6.63
N PHE A 101 -10.00 -3.53 7.89
CA PHE A 101 -10.01 -2.27 8.63
C PHE A 101 -9.15 -1.19 7.97
N MET A 102 -7.93 -1.55 7.53
CA MET A 102 -7.01 -0.60 6.88
C MET A 102 -7.53 -0.09 5.54
N MET A 103 -8.20 -0.93 4.75
CA MET A 103 -8.79 -0.51 3.48
C MET A 103 -10.05 0.34 3.70
N ALA A 104 -10.91 -0.04 4.65
CA ALA A 104 -12.13 0.69 4.97
C ALA A 104 -11.85 2.07 5.59
N ASN A 105 -10.73 2.22 6.29
CA ASN A 105 -10.33 3.43 7.00
C ASN A 105 -9.02 4.04 6.47
N ALA A 106 -8.72 3.79 5.20
CA ALA A 106 -7.52 4.33 4.57
C ALA A 106 -7.52 5.87 4.67
N PRO A 107 -6.41 6.51 5.10
CA PRO A 107 -6.32 7.96 5.24
C PRO A 107 -6.19 8.63 3.87
N GLU A 108 -7.27 8.61 3.06
CA GLU A 108 -7.25 9.12 1.70
C GLU A 108 -7.38 10.64 1.63
N SER A 109 -8.29 11.22 2.42
CA SER A 109 -8.56 12.66 2.41
C SER A 109 -7.78 13.41 3.48
N ASP A 110 -7.78 12.87 4.70
CA ASP A 110 -7.15 13.47 5.88
C ASP A 110 -6.40 12.41 6.70
N ASP A 111 -5.61 12.86 7.67
CA ASP A 111 -4.97 11.96 8.64
C ASP A 111 -6.05 11.19 9.41
N SER A 112 -5.85 9.88 9.60
CA SER A 112 -6.73 9.03 10.38
C SER A 112 -6.01 8.52 11.63
N SER A 113 -6.76 7.97 12.59
CA SER A 113 -6.19 7.37 13.78
C SER A 113 -6.76 5.99 14.00
N PHE A 114 -5.87 5.02 14.15
CA PHE A 114 -6.20 3.71 14.67
C PHE A 114 -6.52 3.82 16.17
N THR A 115 -7.61 3.16 16.58
CA THR A 115 -7.88 2.80 17.97
C THR A 115 -8.48 1.39 18.00
N TRP A 116 -8.28 0.65 19.09
CA TRP A 116 -8.80 -0.72 19.20
C TRP A 116 -10.32 -0.76 19.21
N GLU A 117 -10.96 0.27 19.79
CA GLU A 117 -12.41 0.38 19.87
C GLU A 117 -13.01 0.55 18.47
N HIS A 118 -12.39 1.39 17.64
CA HIS A 118 -12.82 1.59 16.26
C HIS A 118 -12.57 0.34 15.41
N PHE A 119 -11.41 -0.29 15.58
CA PHE A 119 -11.08 -1.55 14.91
C PHE A 119 -12.11 -2.65 15.21
N GLN A 120 -12.37 -2.89 16.50
CA GLN A 120 -13.31 -3.91 16.94
C GLN A 120 -14.74 -3.61 16.45
N ALA A 121 -15.18 -2.36 16.57
CA ALA A 121 -16.51 -1.95 16.13
C ALA A 121 -16.71 -2.16 14.62
N THR A 122 -15.71 -1.82 13.81
CA THR A 122 -15.75 -1.99 12.35
C THR A 122 -15.80 -3.46 11.96
N VAL A 123 -14.87 -4.26 12.49
CA VAL A 123 -14.77 -5.69 12.16
C VAL A 123 -16.03 -6.44 12.58
N ASN A 124 -16.52 -6.23 13.80
CA ASN A 124 -17.72 -6.92 14.28
C ASN A 124 -18.96 -6.54 13.48
N LYS A 125 -19.19 -5.24 13.28
CA LYS A 125 -20.40 -4.75 12.61
C LYS A 125 -20.44 -5.15 11.13
N ASP A 126 -19.33 -4.99 10.42
CA ASP A 126 -19.35 -5.13 8.98
C ASP A 126 -19.08 -6.58 8.57
N LEU A 127 -18.10 -7.24 9.18
CA LEU A 127 -17.74 -8.62 8.81
C LEU A 127 -18.62 -9.66 9.51
N ALA A 128 -18.85 -9.55 10.82
CA ALA A 128 -19.66 -10.54 11.53
C ALA A 128 -21.17 -10.28 11.33
N ASP A 129 -21.64 -9.09 11.68
CA ASP A 129 -23.08 -8.81 11.75
C ASP A 129 -23.74 -8.58 10.39
N THR A 130 -22.99 -8.08 9.40
CA THR A 130 -23.53 -7.79 8.07
C THR A 130 -23.18 -8.88 7.08
N LEU A 131 -21.90 -9.01 6.72
CA LEU A 131 -21.45 -9.97 5.71
C LEU A 131 -21.64 -11.42 6.18
N GLY A 132 -21.19 -11.73 7.38
CA GLY A 132 -21.28 -13.08 7.97
C GLY A 132 -22.72 -13.55 8.10
N ASN A 133 -23.61 -12.70 8.63
CA ASN A 133 -25.03 -13.03 8.73
C ASN A 133 -25.71 -13.19 7.37
N PHE A 134 -25.37 -12.37 6.37
CA PHE A 134 -25.89 -12.54 5.01
C PHE A 134 -25.47 -13.90 4.42
N VAL A 135 -24.17 -14.22 4.47
CA VAL A 135 -23.63 -15.48 3.96
C VAL A 135 -24.27 -16.68 4.68
N ASN A 136 -24.36 -16.63 6.01
CA ASN A 136 -24.96 -17.71 6.80
C ASN A 136 -26.42 -17.94 6.37
N ARG A 137 -27.23 -16.89 6.24
CA ARG A 137 -28.64 -17.01 5.80
C ARG A 137 -28.82 -17.55 4.39
N VAL A 138 -27.84 -17.36 3.49
CA VAL A 138 -27.91 -17.86 2.11
C VAL A 138 -27.46 -19.32 2.02
N LEU A 139 -26.56 -19.76 2.90
CA LEU A 139 -25.99 -21.11 2.89
C LEU A 139 -26.64 -22.09 3.88
N SER A 140 -27.37 -21.59 4.88
CA SER A 140 -28.15 -22.37 5.84
C SER A 140 -29.49 -22.84 5.26
#